data_AF-A0A3M0SLB6-F1
#
_entry.id   AF-A0A3M0SLB6-F1
#
_cell.length_a   1.000
_cell.length_b   1.000
_cell.length_c   1.000
_cell.angle_alpha   90.00
_cell.angle_beta   90.00
_cell.angle_gamma   90.00
#
_symmetry.space_group_name_H-M   'P 1'
#
loop_
_entity.id
_entity.type
_entity.pdbx_description
1 polymer ?
#
loop_
_entity_poly.entity_id
_entity_poly.type
_entity_poly.pdbx_seq_one_letter_code
_entity_poly.pdbx_strand_id
1 'polypeptide(L)' 'MSEIERILQKITELRKELENLIEQKKNLLDPEVIVASQMLDSILNEYNKIIKNKTGN' A
#
# COMPACT_ATOMS: atom_id res chain seq x y z
N MET A 1 -5.16 -14.54 12.30
CA MET A 1 -5.02 -13.28 11.55
C MET A 1 -6.01 -13.31 10.40
N SER A 2 -6.99 -12.40 10.40
CA SER A 2 -8.03 -12.26 9.39
C SER A 2 -7.44 -11.74 8.06
N GLU A 3 -8.20 -11.88 6.98
CA GLU A 3 -7.86 -11.33 5.67
C GLU A 3 -7.60 -9.81 5.72
N ILE A 4 -8.42 -9.08 6.48
CA ILE A 4 -8.26 -7.64 6.68
C ILE A 4 -6.97 -7.33 7.42
N GLU A 5 -6.67 -8.05 8.50
CA GLU A 5 -5.44 -7.84 9.27
C GLU A 5 -4.19 -8.09 8.41
N ARG A 6 -4.21 -9.10 7.54
CA ARG A 6 -3.11 -9.39 6.60
C ARG A 6 -2.90 -8.25 5.60
N ILE A 7 -3.98 -7.70 5.06
CA ILE A 7 -3.88 -6.58 4.10
C ILE A 7 -3.42 -5.31 4.79
N LEU A 8 -3.91 -5.01 5.98
CA LEU A 8 -3.43 -3.87 6.78
C LEU A 8 -1.94 -3.98 7.12
N GLN A 9 -1.47 -5.19 7.41
CA GLN A 9 -0.04 -5.44 7.63
C GLN A 9 0.77 -5.13 6.36
N LYS A 10 0.36 -5.63 5.20
CA LYS A 10 1.03 -5.36 3.91
C LYS A 10 1.04 -3.87 3.55
N ILE A 11 -0.07 -3.17 3.76
CA ILE A 11 -0.14 -1.70 3.58
C ILE A 11 0.89 -1.01 4.46
N THR A 12 0.99 -1.41 5.72
CA THR A 12 1.93 -0.82 6.68
C THR A 12 3.39 -1.06 6.27
N GLU A 13 3.70 -2.27 5.81
CA GLU A 13 5.04 -2.64 5.35
C GLU A 13 5.43 -1.85 4.09
N LEU A 14 4.57 -1.83 3.07
CA LEU A 14 4.83 -1.10 1.83
C LEU A 14 4.89 0.41 2.02
N ARG A 15 4.11 0.98 2.96
CA ARG A 15 4.21 2.40 3.27
C ARG A 15 5.58 2.75 3.84
N LYS A 16 6.11 1.94 4.76
CA LYS A 16 7.46 2.12 5.30
C LYS A 16 8.53 1.97 4.22
N GLU A 17 8.38 0.99 3.33
CA GLU A 17 9.31 0.81 2.22
C GLU A 17 9.31 2.01 1.28
N LEU A 18 8.12 2.53 0.93
CA LEU A 18 7.99 3.74 0.13
C LEU A 18 8.60 4.98 0.81
N GLU A 19 8.33 5.18 2.11
CA GLU A 19 8.93 6.26 2.91
C GLU A 19 10.47 6.17 2.87
N ASN A 20 11.03 4.98 3.09
CA ASN A 20 12.48 4.76 3.02
C ASN A 20 13.05 5.03 1.61
N LEU A 21 12.35 4.60 0.55
CA LEU A 21 12.78 4.84 -0.83
C LEU A 21 12.77 6.34 -1.15
N ILE A 22 11.76 7.07 -0.69
CA ILE A 22 11.68 8.54 -0.86
C ILE A 22 12.86 9.22 -0.17
N GLU A 23 13.20 8.82 1.07
CA GLU A 23 14.33 9.36 1.80
C GLU A 23 15.68 9.05 1.14
N GLN A 24 15.85 7.83 0.61
CA GLN A 24 17.08 7.38 -0.03
C GLN A 24 17.29 8.04 -1.39
N LYS A 25 16.26 8.07 -2.23
CA LYS A 25 16.36 8.56 -3.62
C LYS A 25 16.27 10.08 -3.70
N LYS A 26 15.57 10.73 -2.76
CA LYS A 26 15.29 12.18 -2.74
C LYS A 26 14.65 12.72 -4.02
N ASN A 27 14.09 11.82 -4.83
CA ASN A 27 13.43 12.11 -6.09
C ASN A 27 12.15 11.27 -6.15
N LEU A 28 11.01 11.94 -6.10
CA LEU A 28 9.70 11.29 -6.14
C LEU A 28 9.38 10.67 -7.50
N LEU A 29 10.09 11.11 -8.55
CA LEU A 29 9.95 10.58 -9.91
C LEU A 29 10.93 9.45 -10.21
N ASP A 30 11.71 9.01 -9.20
CA ASP A 30 12.56 7.84 -9.35
C ASP A 30 11.69 6.62 -9.70
N PRO A 31 12.07 5.81 -10.70
CA PRO A 31 11.27 4.65 -11.11
C PRO A 31 10.95 3.69 -9.97
N GLU A 32 11.86 3.49 -9.01
CA GLU A 32 11.62 2.61 -7.86
C GLU A 32 10.56 3.20 -6.91
N VAL A 33 10.61 4.52 -6.69
CA VAL A 33 9.59 5.24 -5.89
C VAL A 33 8.22 5.16 -6.56
N ILE A 34 8.16 5.34 -7.89
CA ILE A 34 6.92 5.23 -8.65
C ILE A 34 6.34 3.81 -8.55
N VAL A 35 7.16 2.78 -8.75
CA VAL A 35 6.72 1.38 -8.66
C VAL A 35 6.21 1.05 -7.27
N ALA A 36 6.95 1.41 -6.22
CA ALA A 36 6.50 1.20 -4.84
C ALA A 36 5.18 1.93 -4.53
N SER A 37 5.01 3.15 -5.03
CA SER A 37 3.76 3.91 -4.90
C SER A 37 2.58 3.23 -5.60
N GLN A 38 2.77 2.70 -6.82
CA GLN A 38 1.74 1.97 -7.55
C GLN A 38 1.36 0.64 -6.88
N MET A 39 2.32 -0.05 -6.28
CA MET A 39 2.07 -1.26 -5.48
C MET A 39 1.23 -0.96 -4.25
N LEU A 40 1.56 0.13 -3.52
CA LEU A 40 0.78 0.57 -2.37
C LEU A 40 -0.66 0.92 -2.77
N ASP A 41 -0.85 1.65 -3.86
CA ASP A 41 -2.18 1.99 -4.38
C ASP A 41 -3.00 0.74 -4.73
N SER A 42 -2.37 -0.24 -5.38
CA SER A 42 -3.03 -1.50 -5.76
C SER A 42 -3.59 -2.25 -4.54
N ILE A 43 -2.82 -2.32 -3.45
CA ILE A 43 -3.25 -2.99 -2.22
C ILE A 43 -4.30 -2.16 -1.46
N LEU A 44 -4.20 -0.83 -1.47
CA LEU A 44 -5.24 0.03 -0.91
C LEU A 44 -6.57 -0.15 -1.64
N ASN A 45 -6.53 -0.32 -2.97
CA ASN A 45 -7.72 -0.64 -3.77
C ASN A 45 -8.32 -2.00 -3.41
N GLU A 46 -7.50 -3.01 -3.13
CA GLU A 46 -7.95 -4.32 -2.65
C GLU A 46 -8.61 -4.23 -1.27
N TYR A 47 -7.98 -3.51 -0.33
CA TYR A 47 -8.55 -3.23 0.98
C TYR A 47 -9.93 -2.55 0.87
N ASN A 48 -10.03 -1.52 0.02
CA ASN A 48 -11.27 -0.80 -0.20
C ASN A 48 -12.39 -1.70 -0.74
N LYS A 49 -12.09 -2.65 -1.62
CA LYS A 49 -13.07 -3.64 -2.11
C LYS A 49 -13.57 -4.54 -0.98
N ILE A 50 -12.67 -5.03 -0.13
CA ILE A 50 -13.02 -5.89 0.99
C ILE A 50 -13.90 -5.15 2.00
N ILE A 51 -13.56 -3.90 2.33
CA ILE A 51 -14.37 -3.10 3.23
C ILE A 51 -15.76 -2.84 2.64
N LYS A 52 -15.85 -2.44 1.37
CA LYS A 52 -17.14 -2.24 0.69
C LYS A 52 -18.01 -3.49 0.71
N ASN A 53 -17.43 -4.66 0.49
CA ASN A 53 -18.17 -5.93 0.54
C ASN A 53 -18.62 -6.30 1.96
N LYS A 54 -17.96 -5.79 3.01
CA LYS A 54 -18.36 -6.03 4.41
C LYS A 54 -19.38 -5.02 4.93
N THR A 55 -19.35 -3.78 4.45
CA THR A 55 -20.27 -2.71 4.89
C THR A 55 -21.49 -2.55 3.98
N GLY A 56 -21.51 -3.16 2.80
CA GLY A 56 -22.69 -3.26 1.95
C GLY A 56 -23.63 -4.39 2.36
N ASN A 57 -24.49 -4.12 3.35
CA ASN A 57 -25.82 -4.73 3.52
C ASN A 57 -26.84 -3.60 3.62
#